data_AF-A0A4Y7ICR8-F1
#
_entry.id   AF-A0A4Y7ICR8-F1
#
_cell.length_a   1.000
_cell.length_b   1.000
_cell.length_c   1.000
_cell.angle_alpha   90.00
_cell.angle_beta   90.00
_cell.angle_gamma   90.00
#
_symmetry.space_group_name_H-M   'P 1'
#
loop_
_entity.id
_entity.type
_entity.pdbx_description
1 polymer ?
#
loop_
_entity_poly.entity_id
_entity_poly.type
_entity_poly.pdbx_seq_one_letter_code
_entity_poly.pdbx_strand_id
1 'polypeptide(L)'
;MIVGSAACESDEKANMLKLKLVYVSDKNAELKKQVLVMGNPHKAGPFGTVKSLRSNLTIVADPSVNPRLAKLLEKVAFRKELIVCLANSNVKEMLERAGIPNYLVVAQDDDIVNFFELNHDPVYKRDPDQNVDEIFHVLRELLRLGYNVLLSDVDIVYLQDPFDHIYRDSDVESMTDGHNNSTTYGFDDVFDEHFMGWGLYAHIMRVWIIFQIYQDLFSI
;
A
#
# COMPACT_ATOMS: atom_id res chain seq x y z
N MET A 1 -66.17 15.69 -34.20
CA MET A 1 -65.84 16.16 -32.85
C MET A 1 -64.74 15.27 -32.32
N ILE A 2 -63.47 15.62 -32.55
CA ILE A 2 -62.31 14.92 -31.97
C ILE A 2 -61.30 16.00 -31.61
N VAL A 3 -61.17 16.30 -30.33
CA VAL A 3 -60.06 17.08 -29.77
C VAL A 3 -59.73 16.42 -28.44
N GLY A 4 -58.51 15.88 -28.29
CA GLY A 4 -58.12 15.32 -27.00
C GLY A 4 -56.84 14.47 -26.86
N SER A 5 -55.95 14.34 -27.86
CA SER A 5 -54.74 13.48 -27.68
C SER A 5 -53.39 14.20 -27.68
N ALA A 6 -53.29 15.45 -28.18
CA ALA A 6 -52.00 16.13 -28.33
C ALA A 6 -51.44 16.75 -27.02
N ALA A 7 -52.30 17.11 -26.07
CA ALA A 7 -51.87 17.73 -24.81
C ALA A 7 -51.19 16.71 -23.87
N CYS A 8 -51.75 15.50 -23.76
CA CYS A 8 -51.28 14.44 -22.87
C CYS A 8 -49.87 13.95 -23.24
N GLU A 9 -49.59 13.80 -24.54
CA GLU A 9 -48.28 13.36 -25.04
C GLU A 9 -47.17 14.41 -24.83
N SER A 10 -47.54 15.70 -24.74
CA SER A 10 -46.60 16.79 -24.48
C SER A 10 -46.18 16.87 -23.02
N ASP A 11 -47.10 16.58 -22.09
CA ASP A 11 -46.85 16.60 -20.65
C ASP A 11 -45.98 15.40 -20.21
N GLU A 12 -46.20 14.22 -20.79
CA GLU A 12 -45.36 13.04 -20.55
C GLU A 12 -43.92 13.26 -21.04
N LYS A 13 -43.75 13.85 -22.24
CA LYS A 13 -42.43 14.21 -22.77
C LYS A 13 -41.75 15.26 -21.89
N ALA A 14 -42.48 16.26 -21.40
CA ALA A 14 -41.95 17.27 -20.49
C ALA A 14 -41.50 16.68 -19.15
N ASN A 15 -42.26 15.74 -18.58
CA ASN A 15 -41.89 15.04 -17.34
C ASN A 15 -40.67 14.14 -17.54
N MET A 16 -40.59 13.42 -18.65
CA MET A 16 -39.40 12.61 -18.99
C MET A 16 -38.15 13.45 -19.17
N LEU A 17 -38.28 14.64 -19.78
CA LEU A 17 -37.17 15.58 -19.92
C LEU A 17 -36.69 16.11 -18.56
N LYS A 18 -37.61 16.45 -17.66
CA LYS A 18 -37.27 16.88 -16.29
C LYS A 18 -36.52 15.78 -15.54
N LEU A 19 -36.99 14.53 -15.60
CA LEU A 19 -36.33 13.39 -14.97
C LEU A 19 -34.91 13.16 -15.50
N LYS A 20 -34.72 13.22 -16.83
CA LYS A 20 -33.39 13.11 -17.43
C LYS A 20 -32.46 14.26 -17.02
N LEU A 21 -33.00 15.47 -16.85
CA LEU A 21 -32.21 16.64 -16.48
C LEU A 21 -31.73 16.55 -15.03
N VAL A 22 -32.57 16.08 -14.13
CA VAL A 22 -32.19 15.76 -12.74
C VAL A 22 -31.12 14.66 -12.72
N TYR A 23 -31.33 13.57 -13.45
CA TYR A 23 -30.36 12.47 -13.55
C TYR A 23 -28.98 12.93 -14.06
N VAL A 24 -28.96 13.75 -15.11
CA VAL A 24 -27.71 14.32 -15.67
C VAL A 24 -27.06 15.29 -14.67
N SER A 25 -27.85 16.05 -13.93
CA SER A 25 -27.35 16.95 -12.89
C SER A 25 -26.67 16.18 -11.76
N ASP A 26 -27.29 15.10 -11.29
CA ASP A 26 -26.75 14.25 -10.21
C ASP A 26 -25.46 13.55 -10.66
N LYS A 27 -25.46 12.95 -11.87
CA LYS A 27 -24.26 12.40 -12.51
C LYS A 27 -23.15 13.42 -12.64
N ASN A 28 -23.47 14.67 -13.02
CA ASN A 28 -22.49 15.74 -13.12
C ASN A 28 -21.91 16.15 -11.75
N ALA A 29 -22.72 16.13 -10.69
CA ALA A 29 -22.23 16.40 -9.34
C ALA A 29 -21.29 15.30 -8.85
N GLU A 30 -21.59 14.05 -9.15
CA GLU A 30 -20.75 12.89 -8.84
C GLU A 30 -19.44 12.90 -9.63
N LEU A 31 -19.51 13.13 -10.95
CA LEU A 31 -18.33 13.30 -11.80
C LEU A 31 -17.44 14.46 -11.32
N LYS A 32 -18.03 15.59 -10.92
CA LYS A 32 -17.27 16.72 -10.37
C LYS A 32 -16.56 16.35 -9.07
N LYS A 33 -17.17 15.54 -8.20
CA LYS A 33 -16.50 15.00 -7.02
C LYS A 33 -15.34 14.10 -7.41
N GLN A 34 -15.52 13.17 -8.35
CA GLN A 34 -14.45 12.30 -8.83
C GLN A 34 -13.28 13.09 -9.44
N VAL A 35 -13.57 14.08 -10.30
CA VAL A 35 -12.57 14.96 -10.91
C VAL A 35 -11.83 15.79 -9.85
N LEU A 36 -12.52 16.25 -8.80
CA LEU A 36 -11.87 16.95 -7.69
C LEU A 36 -10.89 16.05 -6.93
N VAL A 37 -11.22 14.77 -6.75
CA VAL A 37 -10.33 13.80 -6.07
C VAL A 37 -9.16 13.39 -6.97
N MET A 38 -9.35 13.29 -8.29
CA MET A 38 -8.26 12.97 -9.24
C MET A 38 -7.25 14.12 -9.43
N GLY A 39 -7.56 15.34 -8.97
CA GLY A 39 -6.66 16.49 -9.03
C GLY A 39 -6.34 16.98 -10.45
N ASN A 40 -5.47 17.99 -10.56
CA ASN A 40 -5.02 18.49 -11.85
C ASN A 40 -3.92 17.56 -12.42
N PRO A 41 -3.95 17.26 -13.73
CA PRO A 41 -2.88 16.48 -14.36
C PRO A 41 -1.55 17.18 -14.14
N HIS A 42 -0.66 16.55 -13.38
CA HIS A 42 0.69 17.06 -13.15
C HIS A 42 1.51 16.80 -14.41
N LYS A 43 1.93 17.89 -15.08
CA LYS A 43 2.84 17.79 -16.21
C LYS A 43 4.21 17.40 -15.65
N ALA A 44 4.74 16.24 -16.06
CA ALA A 44 6.08 15.82 -15.66
C ALA A 44 7.08 16.94 -15.99
N GLY A 45 7.92 17.32 -15.03
CA GLY A 45 8.98 18.31 -15.22
C GLY A 45 10.07 17.81 -16.19
N PRO A 46 11.16 18.55 -16.35
CA PRO A 46 12.34 18.09 -17.11
C PRO A 46 12.80 16.69 -16.66
N PHE A 47 13.46 15.95 -17.53
CA PHE A 47 13.98 14.60 -17.23
C PHE A 47 14.78 14.61 -15.92
N GLY A 48 14.47 13.68 -15.00
CA GLY A 48 15.08 13.59 -13.67
C GLY A 48 14.49 14.51 -12.59
N THR A 49 13.48 15.33 -12.91
CA THR A 49 12.85 16.25 -11.94
C THR A 49 11.69 15.60 -11.18
N VAL A 50 11.01 14.63 -11.80
CA VAL A 50 9.87 13.90 -11.21
C VAL A 50 10.29 12.45 -11.03
N LYS A 51 10.33 11.98 -9.79
CA LYS A 51 10.69 10.59 -9.46
C LYS A 51 9.53 9.62 -9.75
N SER A 52 8.30 10.03 -9.42
CA SER A 52 7.08 9.22 -9.60
C SER A 52 5.85 10.11 -9.73
N LEU A 53 4.79 9.56 -10.32
CA LEU A 53 3.46 10.16 -10.29
C LEU A 53 2.50 9.16 -9.65
N ARG A 54 1.93 9.52 -8.50
CA ARG A 54 0.91 8.70 -7.86
C ARG A 54 -0.34 8.65 -8.75
N SER A 55 -0.73 7.45 -9.16
CA SER A 55 -1.98 7.20 -9.90
C SER A 55 -3.17 6.98 -8.96
N ASN A 56 -2.91 6.50 -7.74
CA ASN A 56 -3.91 6.27 -6.70
C ASN A 56 -4.40 7.58 -6.05
N LEU A 57 -5.64 7.58 -5.58
CA LEU A 57 -6.25 8.71 -4.89
C LEU A 57 -5.38 9.08 -3.67
N THR A 58 -5.20 10.38 -3.43
CA THR A 58 -4.44 10.84 -2.25
C THR A 58 -5.22 10.48 -1.00
N ILE A 59 -4.73 9.50 -0.24
CA ILE A 59 -5.28 9.14 1.07
C ILE A 59 -5.09 10.34 2.01
N VAL A 60 -6.18 10.89 2.53
CA VAL A 60 -6.14 11.90 3.59
C VAL A 60 -5.71 11.19 4.86
N ALA A 61 -4.55 11.59 5.40
CA ALA A 61 -4.02 11.01 6.63
C ALA A 61 -5.01 11.21 7.79
N ASP A 62 -5.36 10.11 8.46
CA ASP A 62 -6.27 10.11 9.60
C ASP A 62 -5.56 9.64 10.88
N PRO A 63 -5.08 10.58 11.73
CA PRO A 63 -4.39 10.25 12.99
C PRO A 63 -5.28 9.50 13.99
N SER A 64 -6.61 9.51 13.83
CA SER A 64 -7.53 8.87 14.77
C SER A 64 -7.51 7.34 14.67
N VAL A 65 -7.01 6.80 13.54
CA VAL A 65 -6.91 5.34 13.31
C VAL A 65 -6.03 4.67 14.35
N ASN A 66 -4.85 5.24 14.62
CA ASN A 66 -3.94 4.74 15.65
C ASN A 66 -3.10 5.90 16.21
N PRO A 67 -3.58 6.57 17.29
CA PRO A 67 -2.90 7.73 17.86
C PRO A 67 -1.51 7.39 18.43
N ARG A 68 -1.33 6.16 18.94
CA ARG A 68 -0.06 5.68 19.50
C ARG A 68 0.98 5.57 18.40
N LEU A 69 0.63 4.90 17.30
CA LEU A 69 1.50 4.75 16.13
C LEU A 69 1.77 6.11 15.48
N ALA A 70 0.75 6.96 15.30
CA ALA A 70 0.91 8.29 14.71
C ALA A 70 1.97 9.14 15.43
N LYS A 71 1.92 9.17 16.77
CA LYS A 71 2.89 9.92 17.60
C LYS A 71 4.31 9.35 17.53
N LEU A 72 4.45 8.04 17.33
CA LEU A 72 5.75 7.40 17.12
C LEU A 72 6.31 7.79 15.75
N LEU A 73 5.50 7.67 14.71
CA LEU A 73 5.89 7.96 13.33
C LEU A 73 6.28 9.42 13.11
N GLU A 74 5.64 10.37 13.79
CA GLU A 74 6.03 11.79 13.73
C GLU A 74 7.48 12.03 14.17
N LYS A 75 8.06 11.16 15.00
CA LYS A 75 9.44 11.26 15.47
C LYS A 75 10.42 10.49 14.59
N VAL A 76 9.98 9.37 14.03
CA VAL A 76 10.83 8.42 13.31
C VAL A 76 10.90 8.74 11.82
N ALA A 77 9.75 8.97 11.20
CA ALA A 77 9.65 9.07 9.76
C ALA A 77 10.10 10.45 9.26
N PHE A 78 10.94 10.44 8.24
CA PHE A 78 11.33 11.64 7.49
C PHE A 78 10.49 11.70 6.21
N ARG A 79 9.93 12.86 5.86
CA ARG A 79 9.10 13.05 4.64
C ARG A 79 7.94 12.06 4.46
N LYS A 80 7.41 11.51 5.57
CA LYS A 80 6.40 10.43 5.55
C LYS A 80 6.91 9.14 4.88
N GLU A 81 8.21 8.91 4.86
CA GLU A 81 8.86 7.71 4.35
C GLU A 81 9.41 6.90 5.53
N LEU A 82 9.16 5.59 5.50
CA LEU A 82 9.46 4.70 6.62
C LEU A 82 9.93 3.34 6.13
N ILE A 83 11.08 2.90 6.62
CA ILE A 83 11.53 1.52 6.50
C ILE A 83 10.90 0.74 7.65
N VAL A 84 10.22 -0.35 7.33
CA VAL A 84 9.51 -1.19 8.29
C VAL A 84 10.09 -2.59 8.24
N CYS A 85 10.44 -3.12 9.40
CA CYS A 85 10.95 -4.48 9.56
C CYS A 85 10.11 -5.22 10.61
N LEU A 86 9.79 -6.49 10.37
CA LEU A 86 9.12 -7.33 11.37
C LEU A 86 10.14 -8.22 12.05
N ALA A 87 10.14 -8.24 13.38
CA ALA A 87 11.13 -9.01 14.15
C ALA A 87 10.52 -9.72 15.36
N ASN A 88 11.11 -10.87 15.67
CA ASN A 88 10.88 -11.66 16.88
C ASN A 88 12.23 -12.05 17.52
N SER A 89 12.19 -12.68 18.69
CA SER A 89 13.36 -13.08 19.48
C SER A 89 14.34 -13.96 18.71
N ASN A 90 13.86 -14.75 17.75
CA ASN A 90 14.70 -15.70 17.01
C ASN A 90 15.62 -14.99 16.02
N VAL A 91 15.24 -13.81 15.53
CA VAL A 91 16.01 -13.00 14.57
C VAL A 91 16.72 -11.82 15.24
N LYS A 92 16.73 -11.78 16.57
CA LYS A 92 17.35 -10.70 17.37
C LYS A 92 18.82 -10.47 17.04
N GLU A 93 19.58 -11.54 16.80
CA GLU A 93 21.01 -11.45 16.47
C GLU A 93 21.27 -10.89 15.07
N MET A 94 20.28 -10.95 14.17
CA MET A 94 20.37 -10.45 12.79
C MET A 94 20.00 -8.97 12.69
N LEU A 95 19.36 -8.41 13.71
CA LEU A 95 18.96 -7.01 13.76
C LEU A 95 20.18 -6.11 13.98
N GLU A 96 20.77 -5.66 12.88
CA GLU A 96 21.80 -4.63 12.88
C GLU A 96 21.26 -3.32 12.29
N ARG A 97 21.56 -2.19 12.95
CA ARG A 97 21.16 -0.86 12.47
C ARG A 97 22.37 0.00 12.20
N ALA A 98 22.44 0.62 11.02
CA ALA A 98 23.51 1.54 10.64
C ALA A 98 23.21 3.02 10.97
N GLY A 99 22.35 3.29 11.98
CA GLY A 99 22.07 4.66 12.43
C GLY A 99 21.11 5.46 11.55
N ILE A 100 20.26 4.80 10.77
CA ILE A 100 19.25 5.44 9.93
C ILE A 100 18.01 5.83 10.78
N PRO A 101 17.53 7.09 10.70
CA PRO A 101 16.47 7.59 11.57
C PRO A 101 15.07 7.13 11.17
N ASN A 102 14.80 6.93 9.87
CA ASN A 102 13.51 6.54 9.30
C ASN A 102 13.28 5.02 9.30
N TYR A 103 13.64 4.35 10.40
CA TYR A 103 13.55 2.91 10.56
C TYR A 103 12.65 2.55 11.76
N LEU A 104 11.62 1.73 11.53
CA LEU A 104 10.72 1.23 12.56
C LEU A 104 10.71 -0.30 12.59
N VAL A 105 10.94 -0.86 13.77
CA VAL A 105 10.75 -2.29 14.01
C VAL A 105 9.35 -2.54 14.55
N VAL A 106 8.63 -3.45 13.90
CA VAL A 106 7.36 -4.01 14.36
C VAL A 106 7.66 -5.31 15.09
N ALA A 107 7.50 -5.31 16.40
CA ALA A 107 7.85 -6.43 17.27
C ALA A 107 6.69 -7.42 17.41
N GLN A 108 7.00 -8.71 17.24
CA GLN A 108 6.05 -9.82 17.42
C GLN A 108 6.00 -10.35 18.87
N ASP A 109 7.03 -10.09 19.67
CA ASP A 109 7.14 -10.53 21.06
C ASP A 109 7.64 -9.43 21.99
N ASP A 110 7.50 -9.66 23.31
CA ASP A 110 7.95 -8.72 24.34
C ASP A 110 9.47 -8.64 24.46
N ASP A 111 10.21 -9.67 24.06
CA ASP A 111 11.67 -9.69 24.17
C ASP A 111 12.32 -8.68 23.22
N ILE A 112 11.83 -8.59 21.96
CA ILE A 112 12.27 -7.55 21.02
C ILE A 112 11.86 -6.17 21.52
N VAL A 113 10.65 -6.01 22.06
CA VAL A 113 10.23 -4.73 22.65
C VAL A 113 11.21 -4.30 23.74
N ASN A 114 11.48 -5.17 24.71
CA ASN A 114 12.40 -4.89 25.81
C ASN A 114 13.81 -4.56 25.30
N PHE A 115 14.29 -5.28 24.27
CA PHE A 115 15.60 -5.03 23.68
C PHE A 115 15.70 -3.63 23.05
N PHE A 116 14.69 -3.20 22.30
CA PHE A 116 14.69 -1.88 21.66
C PHE A 116 14.42 -0.75 22.67
N GLU A 117 13.56 -0.96 23.65
CA GLU A 117 13.30 0.00 24.72
C GLU A 117 14.55 0.28 25.57
N LEU A 118 15.34 -0.75 25.85
CA LEU A 118 16.64 -0.64 26.54
C LEU A 118 17.65 0.20 25.76
N ASN A 119 17.62 0.10 24.42
CA ASN A 119 18.50 0.86 23.53
C ASN A 119 17.93 2.25 23.18
N HIS A 120 16.75 2.62 23.70
CA HIS A 120 16.00 3.84 23.37
C HIS A 120 15.65 3.98 21.88
N ASP A 121 15.52 2.84 21.20
CA ASP A 121 15.23 2.79 19.78
C ASP A 121 13.73 2.69 19.49
N PRO A 122 13.27 3.20 18.34
CA PRO A 122 11.85 3.14 17.99
C PRO A 122 11.39 1.71 17.73
N VAL A 123 10.43 1.25 18.52
CA VAL A 123 9.76 -0.04 18.36
C VAL A 123 8.26 0.13 18.47
N TYR A 124 7.53 -0.61 17.65
CA TYR A 124 6.08 -0.69 17.71
C TYR A 124 5.67 -2.14 17.94
N LYS A 125 4.93 -2.39 19.01
CA LYS A 125 4.23 -3.65 19.22
C LYS A 125 2.73 -3.39 19.20
N ARG A 126 2.03 -4.15 18.38
CA ARG A 126 0.57 -4.13 18.29
C ARG A 126 -0.02 -4.91 19.47
N ASP A 127 -1.24 -4.54 19.86
CA ASP A 127 -1.96 -5.29 20.88
C ASP A 127 -2.34 -6.69 20.33
N PRO A 128 -2.28 -7.74 21.15
CA PRO A 128 -2.48 -9.12 20.69
C PRO A 128 -3.93 -9.36 20.24
N ASP A 129 -4.14 -9.39 18.93
CA ASP A 129 -5.42 -9.75 18.29
C ASP A 129 -5.36 -11.18 17.74
N GLN A 130 -6.32 -12.03 18.11
CA GLN A 130 -6.25 -13.49 17.88
C GLN A 130 -6.43 -13.98 16.42
N ASN A 131 -6.69 -13.11 15.43
CA ASN A 131 -7.28 -13.57 14.17
C ASN A 131 -6.75 -12.97 12.88
N VAL A 132 -5.68 -12.16 12.90
CA VAL A 132 -5.19 -11.59 11.63
C VAL A 132 -3.68 -11.44 11.57
N ASP A 133 -3.15 -11.65 10.37
CA ASP A 133 -1.76 -11.39 10.00
C ASP A 133 -1.36 -9.98 10.44
N GLU A 134 -0.50 -9.90 11.46
CA GLU A 134 -0.08 -8.65 12.09
C GLU A 134 0.50 -7.66 11.08
N ILE A 135 1.20 -8.16 10.06
CA ILE A 135 1.83 -7.37 9.03
C ILE A 135 0.83 -6.56 8.20
N PHE A 136 -0.27 -7.18 7.75
CA PHE A 136 -1.24 -6.50 6.88
C PHE A 136 -1.98 -5.38 7.60
N HIS A 137 -2.25 -5.60 8.89
CA HIS A 137 -2.89 -4.58 9.70
C HIS A 137 -1.98 -3.39 9.94
N VAL A 138 -0.73 -3.64 10.33
CA VAL A 138 0.22 -2.55 10.56
C VAL A 138 0.47 -1.78 9.26
N LEU A 139 0.69 -2.47 8.14
CA LEU A 139 0.81 -1.82 6.83
C LEU A 139 -0.43 -0.99 6.49
N ARG A 140 -1.64 -1.51 6.71
CA ARG A 140 -2.89 -0.77 6.48
C ARG A 140 -2.97 0.50 7.33
N GLU A 141 -2.59 0.43 8.60
CA GLU A 141 -2.58 1.58 9.50
C GLU A 141 -1.56 2.63 9.04
N LEU A 142 -0.35 2.20 8.67
CA LEU A 142 0.69 3.08 8.12
C LEU A 142 0.21 3.81 6.86
N LEU A 143 -0.43 3.10 5.94
CA LEU A 143 -1.00 3.68 4.72
C LEU A 143 -2.14 4.67 5.00
N ARG A 144 -3.03 4.35 5.95
CA ARG A 144 -4.11 5.27 6.37
C ARG A 144 -3.59 6.51 7.07
N LEU A 145 -2.44 6.43 7.72
CA LEU A 145 -1.71 7.56 8.29
C LEU A 145 -0.91 8.36 7.23
N GLY A 146 -0.92 7.91 5.98
CA GLY A 146 -0.31 8.59 4.84
C GLY A 146 1.20 8.42 4.74
N TYR A 147 1.75 7.30 5.23
CA TYR A 147 3.16 6.98 5.13
C TYR A 147 3.45 6.08 3.93
N ASN A 148 4.54 6.35 3.23
CA ASN A 148 5.11 5.46 2.22
C ASN A 148 6.02 4.46 2.93
N VAL A 149 5.79 3.18 2.67
CA VAL A 149 6.45 2.11 3.42
C VAL A 149 7.37 1.32 2.50
N LEU A 150 8.62 1.17 2.93
CA LEU A 150 9.55 0.17 2.42
C LEU A 150 9.59 -0.98 3.42
N LEU A 151 9.02 -2.12 3.06
CA LEU A 151 9.10 -3.35 3.84
C LEU A 151 10.48 -3.99 3.62
N SER A 152 11.24 -4.10 4.71
CA SER A 152 12.58 -4.66 4.72
C SER A 152 12.61 -5.98 5.48
N ASP A 153 13.47 -6.87 5.00
CA ASP A 153 13.85 -8.06 5.75
C ASP A 153 14.78 -7.69 6.92
N VAL A 154 14.89 -8.61 7.86
CA VAL A 154 15.56 -8.42 9.16
C VAL A 154 17.08 -8.46 9.04
N ASP A 155 17.57 -9.25 8.09
CA ASP A 155 18.99 -9.48 7.80
C ASP A 155 19.58 -8.44 6.83
N ILE A 156 18.83 -7.39 6.52
CA ILE A 156 19.24 -6.33 5.61
C ILE A 156 19.59 -5.07 6.40
N VAL A 157 20.79 -4.56 6.14
CA VAL A 157 21.29 -3.32 6.73
C VAL A 157 21.42 -2.25 5.66
N TYR A 158 20.69 -1.16 5.84
CA TYR A 158 20.84 0.02 5.00
C TYR A 158 21.97 0.89 5.55
N LEU A 159 22.94 1.23 4.70
CA LEU A 159 24.04 2.13 5.07
C LEU A 159 23.71 3.61 4.80
N GLN A 160 22.73 3.87 3.93
CA GLN A 160 22.26 5.19 3.53
C GLN A 160 20.75 5.13 3.31
N ASP A 161 20.09 6.30 3.32
CA ASP A 161 18.66 6.41 3.07
C ASP A 161 18.29 5.87 1.66
N PRO A 162 17.54 4.75 1.55
CA PRO A 162 17.24 4.13 0.27
C PRO A 162 16.17 4.89 -0.52
N PHE A 163 15.39 5.77 0.12
CA PHE A 163 14.25 6.41 -0.54
C PHE A 163 14.66 7.33 -1.69
N ASP A 164 15.91 7.78 -1.73
CA ASP A 164 16.36 8.59 -2.85
C ASP A 164 16.52 7.81 -4.16
N HIS A 165 16.69 6.49 -4.07
CA HIS A 165 16.89 5.57 -5.20
C HIS A 165 15.63 4.78 -5.59
N ILE A 166 14.56 4.95 -4.82
CA ILE A 166 13.29 4.26 -4.99
C ILE A 166 12.34 5.03 -5.92
N TYR A 167 11.63 4.29 -6.77
CA TYR A 167 10.71 4.83 -7.78
C TYR A 167 9.41 5.39 -7.18
N ARG A 168 8.94 4.97 -6.00
CA ARG A 168 7.71 5.48 -5.35
C ARG A 168 6.45 5.36 -6.22
N ASP A 169 6.35 4.32 -7.01
CA ASP A 169 5.18 4.05 -7.87
C ASP A 169 4.12 3.19 -7.16
N SER A 170 4.46 2.69 -5.97
CA SER A 170 3.62 1.82 -5.15
C SER A 170 3.45 2.39 -3.74
N ASP A 171 2.29 2.14 -3.12
CA ASP A 171 2.02 2.58 -1.75
C ASP A 171 2.88 1.79 -0.72
N VAL A 172 3.18 0.53 -1.03
CA VAL A 172 4.09 -0.34 -0.30
C VAL A 172 5.10 -0.91 -1.28
N GLU A 173 6.38 -0.78 -0.96
CA GLU A 173 7.48 -1.41 -1.69
C GLU A 173 8.14 -2.45 -0.78
N SER A 174 8.67 -3.54 -1.37
CA SER A 174 9.28 -4.64 -0.63
C SER A 174 10.51 -5.15 -1.37
N MET A 175 11.36 -5.90 -0.66
CA MET A 175 12.56 -6.51 -1.20
C MET A 175 12.33 -7.92 -1.73
N THR A 176 13.26 -8.39 -2.55
CA THR A 176 13.31 -9.76 -3.11
C THR A 176 14.76 -10.23 -3.13
N ASP A 177 14.98 -11.51 -2.87
CA ASP A 177 16.31 -12.14 -3.07
C ASP A 177 16.67 -12.31 -4.55
N GLY A 178 15.77 -11.94 -5.47
CA GLY A 178 15.99 -12.04 -6.91
C GLY A 178 17.04 -11.04 -7.41
N HIS A 179 18.22 -11.53 -7.76
CA HIS A 179 19.35 -10.73 -8.28
C HIS A 179 19.28 -10.35 -9.78
N ASN A 180 18.25 -10.79 -10.52
CA ASN A 180 18.06 -10.47 -11.94
C ASN A 180 16.57 -10.39 -12.31
N ASN A 181 16.23 -9.74 -13.42
CA ASN A 181 14.83 -9.49 -13.81
C ASN A 181 13.96 -10.75 -13.87
N SER A 182 14.53 -11.92 -14.23
CA SER A 182 13.80 -13.20 -14.24
C SER A 182 13.51 -13.77 -12.85
N THR A 183 14.31 -13.44 -11.85
CA THR A 183 14.18 -13.95 -10.47
C THR A 183 13.53 -12.94 -9.51
N THR A 184 13.56 -11.65 -9.85
CA THR A 184 13.01 -10.53 -9.06
C THR A 184 11.50 -10.64 -8.79
N TYR A 185 10.72 -11.17 -9.73
CA TYR A 185 9.24 -11.21 -9.60
C TYR A 185 8.71 -12.57 -9.13
N GLY A 186 9.60 -13.46 -8.70
CA GLY A 186 9.28 -14.86 -8.47
C GLY A 186 9.26 -15.66 -9.76
N PHE A 187 9.54 -16.95 -9.66
CA PHE A 187 9.57 -17.87 -10.79
C PHE A 187 9.10 -19.26 -10.36
N ASP A 188 8.44 -19.95 -11.28
CA ASP A 188 8.13 -21.37 -11.19
C ASP A 188 9.11 -22.09 -12.10
N ASP A 189 10.05 -22.83 -11.50
CA ASP A 189 10.99 -23.65 -12.23
C ASP A 189 10.55 -25.11 -12.18
N VAL A 190 10.73 -25.82 -13.29
CA VAL A 190 10.35 -27.23 -13.40
C VAL A 190 11.62 -28.04 -13.55
N PHE A 191 11.94 -28.80 -12.51
CA PHE A 191 13.04 -29.75 -12.57
C PHE A 191 12.56 -31.04 -13.24
N ASP A 192 13.06 -31.31 -14.45
CA ASP A 192 12.79 -32.53 -15.21
C ASP A 192 13.86 -33.58 -14.92
N GLU A 193 13.52 -34.60 -14.12
CA GLU A 193 14.40 -35.72 -13.86
C GLU A 193 13.75 -37.05 -14.26
N HIS A 194 14.19 -37.59 -15.42
CA HIS A 194 13.62 -38.77 -16.07
C HIS A 194 13.57 -40.03 -15.19
N PHE A 195 14.39 -40.12 -14.14
CA PHE A 195 14.41 -41.24 -13.21
C PHE A 195 13.36 -41.17 -12.09
N MET A 196 12.71 -40.01 -11.88
CA MET A 196 11.71 -39.80 -10.81
C MET A 196 10.30 -40.31 -11.14
N GLY A 197 10.08 -40.89 -12.32
CA GLY A 197 8.81 -41.54 -12.69
C GLY A 197 7.62 -40.58 -12.70
N TRP A 198 6.60 -40.80 -11.86
CA TRP A 198 5.42 -39.94 -11.78
C TRP A 198 5.70 -38.55 -11.18
N GLY A 199 6.87 -38.35 -10.56
CA GLY A 199 7.37 -37.06 -10.11
C GLY A 199 8.29 -36.36 -11.11
N LEU A 200 8.24 -36.73 -12.40
CA LEU A 200 9.11 -36.22 -13.47
C LEU A 200 9.25 -34.70 -13.47
N TYR A 201 8.15 -34.00 -13.21
CA TYR A 201 8.09 -32.55 -13.15
C TYR A 201 7.93 -32.12 -11.69
N ALA A 202 9.05 -31.80 -11.05
CA ALA A 202 9.01 -31.20 -9.73
C ALA A 202 9.00 -29.67 -9.88
N HIS A 203 7.87 -29.06 -9.53
CA HIS A 203 7.74 -27.60 -9.53
C HIS A 203 8.41 -27.02 -8.28
N ILE A 204 9.36 -26.13 -8.50
CA ILE A 204 9.95 -25.28 -7.47
C ILE A 204 9.43 -23.88 -7.71
N MET A 205 8.40 -23.51 -6.96
CA MET A 205 7.86 -22.16 -6.97
C MET A 205 8.58 -21.32 -5.92
N ARG A 206 9.23 -20.23 -6.37
CA ARG A 206 9.60 -19.12 -5.49
C ARG A 206 8.64 -17.97 -5.76
N VAL A 207 7.64 -17.83 -4.89
CA VAL A 207 6.64 -16.75 -4.95
C VAL A 207 7.13 -15.60 -4.07
N TRP A 208 7.26 -14.42 -4.65
CA TRP A 208 7.43 -13.17 -3.90
C TRP A 208 6.10 -12.43 -3.87
N ILE A 209 5.76 -11.83 -2.72
CA ILE A 209 4.52 -11.09 -2.58
C ILE A 209 4.69 -9.75 -3.30
N ILE A 210 4.16 -9.65 -4.53
CA ILE A 210 3.97 -8.37 -5.20
C ILE A 210 2.71 -7.72 -4.62
N PHE A 211 2.88 -6.70 -3.79
CA PHE A 211 1.79 -5.88 -3.28
C PHE A 211 1.31 -4.88 -4.34
N GLN A 212 0.59 -5.35 -5.35
CA GLN A 212 -0.40 -4.49 -5.96
C GLN A 212 -1.62 -4.53 -5.02
N ILE A 213 -1.72 -3.58 -4.10
CA ILE A 213 -2.96 -3.41 -3.33
C ILE A 213 -4.02 -2.99 -4.35
N TYR A 214 -4.74 -3.97 -4.90
CA TYR A 214 -5.94 -3.72 -5.66
C TYR A 214 -6.88 -2.92 -4.77
N GLN A 215 -7.47 -1.86 -5.32
CA GLN A 215 -8.42 -0.95 -4.66
C GLN A 215 -9.56 -1.66 -3.91
N ASP A 216 -9.77 -2.95 -4.15
CA ASP A 216 -10.86 -3.75 -3.60
C ASP A 216 -10.75 -4.00 -2.09
N LEU A 217 -9.58 -3.85 -1.47
CA LEU A 217 -9.43 -3.93 0.00
C LEU A 217 -9.89 -2.66 0.74
N PHE A 218 -10.22 -1.60 0.01
CA PHE A 218 -10.80 -0.35 0.55
C PHE A 218 -12.32 -0.24 0.34
N SER A 219 -12.98 -1.29 -0.15
CA SER A 219 -14.46 -1.31 -0.21
C SER A 219 -15.07 -1.55 1.18
N ILE A 220 -15.35 -0.47 1.89
CA ILE A 220 -16.48 -0.33 2.82
C ILE A 220 -17.26 0.92 2.38
#